data_AF-A0A7V5K6X4-F1
#
_entry.id   AF-A0A7V5K6X4-F1
#
_cell.length_a   1.000
_cell.length_b   1.000
_cell.length_c   1.000
_cell.angle_alpha   90.00
_cell.angle_beta   90.00
_cell.angle_gamma   90.00
#
_symmetry.space_group_name_H-M   'P 1'
#
loop_
_entity.id
_entity.type
_entity.pdbx_description
1 polymer ?
#
loop_
_entity_poly.entity_id
_entity_poly.type
_entity_poly.pdbx_seq_one_letter_code
_entity_poly.pdbx_strand_id
1 'polypeptide(L)'
;MEGSGEESKPLVSRELVLQNRPPEIISQPPERLSAPGKYRYAVKAMDPDGDQLKFRLEGSVPPGMRIHPTTGLLEWDFKDTPKEPVKVDIRVSDGQGGEAQQSYDFVVSQGRGS
;
A
#
# COMPACT_ATOMS: atom_id res chain seq x y z
N MET A 1 -64.27 25.25 -10.87
CA MET A 1 -63.42 24.18 -11.41
C MET A 1 -62.00 24.59 -11.13
N GLU A 2 -61.44 23.95 -10.11
CA GLU A 2 -60.16 24.28 -9.49
C GLU A 2 -59.02 24.16 -10.50
N GLY A 3 -58.05 25.06 -10.38
CA GLY A 3 -56.85 25.05 -11.20
C GLY A 3 -55.89 23.93 -10.82
N SER A 4 -54.84 23.79 -11.61
CA SER A 4 -53.45 23.84 -11.13
C SER A 4 -52.56 23.52 -12.32
N GLY A 5 -51.71 24.48 -12.69
CA GLY A 5 -50.54 24.19 -13.48
C GLY A 5 -49.64 23.24 -12.69
N GLU A 6 -49.35 22.08 -13.26
CA GLU A 6 -48.26 21.24 -12.79
C GLU A 6 -46.94 21.95 -13.13
N GLU A 7 -46.54 22.84 -12.23
CA GLU A 7 -45.19 23.36 -12.18
C GLU A 7 -44.24 22.17 -12.08
N SER A 8 -43.50 21.92 -13.16
CA SER A 8 -42.48 20.89 -13.21
C SER A 8 -41.41 21.23 -12.18
N LYS A 9 -41.53 20.62 -10.99
CA LYS A 9 -40.53 20.72 -9.93
C LYS A 9 -39.17 20.34 -10.55
N PRO A 10 -38.12 21.16 -10.41
CA PRO A 10 -36.81 20.77 -10.92
C PRO A 10 -36.41 19.46 -10.25
N LEU A 11 -35.98 18.47 -11.05
CA LEU A 11 -35.30 17.30 -10.53
C LEU A 11 -34.04 17.84 -9.87
N VAL A 12 -34.06 17.95 -8.54
CA VAL A 12 -32.85 18.23 -7.77
C VAL A 12 -31.93 17.05 -8.04
N SER A 13 -31.00 17.23 -8.97
CA SER A 13 -29.82 16.39 -9.12
C SER A 13 -29.03 16.60 -7.84
N ARG A 14 -29.38 15.85 -6.79
CA ARG A 14 -28.50 15.67 -5.64
C ARG A 14 -27.21 15.13 -6.23
N GLU A 15 -26.19 15.97 -6.30
CA GLU A 15 -24.83 15.56 -6.64
C GLU A 15 -24.55 14.27 -5.86
N LEU A 16 -24.37 13.16 -6.58
CA LEU A 16 -23.96 11.91 -5.99
C LEU A 16 -22.51 12.14 -5.51
N VAL A 17 -22.35 12.62 -4.28
CA VAL A 17 -21.04 12.72 -3.65
C VAL A 17 -20.58 11.29 -3.37
N LEU A 18 -19.88 10.68 -4.32
CA LEU A 18 -19.19 9.41 -4.10
C LEU A 18 -18.13 9.63 -3.02
N GLN A 19 -18.34 9.00 -1.86
CA GLN A 19 -17.35 9.01 -0.79
C GLN A 19 -16.18 8.12 -1.21
N ASN A 20 -14.96 8.65 -1.13
CA ASN A 20 -13.72 7.91 -1.39
C ASN A 20 -13.58 6.69 -0.47
N ARG A 21 -13.24 5.53 -1.03
CA ARG A 21 -12.98 4.29 -0.30
C ARG A 21 -11.47 4.03 -0.24
N PRO A 22 -10.94 3.61 0.91
CA PRO A 22 -9.51 3.42 1.05
C PRO A 22 -9.02 2.23 0.22
N PRO A 23 -7.73 2.24 -0.18
CA PRO A 23 -7.11 1.09 -0.82
C PRO A 23 -6.98 -0.10 0.13
N GLU A 24 -6.71 -1.28 -0.43
CA GLU A 24 -6.44 -2.51 0.29
C GLU A 24 -5.15 -3.18 -0.21
N ILE A 25 -4.27 -3.60 0.70
CA ILE A 25 -3.07 -4.38 0.36
C ILE A 25 -3.45 -5.87 0.31
N ILE A 26 -3.20 -6.51 -0.83
CA ILE A 26 -3.64 -7.88 -1.14
C ILE A 26 -2.48 -8.87 -1.35
N SER A 27 -1.25 -8.45 -1.05
CA SER A 27 -0.06 -9.30 -1.09
C SER A 27 0.47 -9.61 0.31
N GLN A 28 1.25 -10.69 0.42
CA GLN A 28 1.96 -11.06 1.64
C GLN A 28 3.47 -11.09 1.37
N PRO A 29 4.30 -10.68 2.34
CA PRO A 29 5.74 -10.66 2.19
C PRO A 29 6.34 -12.08 2.15
N PRO A 30 7.52 -12.27 1.54
CA PRO A 30 8.27 -13.52 1.65
C PRO A 30 8.66 -13.85 3.09
N GLU A 31 8.52 -15.12 3.49
CA GLU A 31 8.71 -15.57 4.89
C GLU A 31 10.17 -15.88 5.28
N ARG A 32 11.05 -16.11 4.31
CA ARG A 32 12.43 -16.59 4.57
C ARG A 32 13.46 -15.82 3.77
N LEU A 33 14.49 -15.34 4.48
CA LEU A 33 15.64 -14.69 3.89
C LEU A 33 16.93 -15.24 4.49
N SER A 34 17.96 -15.34 3.67
CA SER A 34 19.29 -15.75 4.11
C SER A 34 20.35 -14.76 3.64
N ALA A 35 21.38 -14.53 4.46
CA ALA A 35 22.49 -13.66 4.12
C ALA A 35 23.66 -14.42 3.44
N PRO A 36 24.41 -13.77 2.54
CA PRO A 36 24.07 -12.51 1.87
C PRO A 36 22.87 -12.71 0.92
N GLY A 37 22.05 -11.68 0.74
CA GLY A 37 20.80 -11.84 0.03
C GLY A 37 20.30 -10.58 -0.67
N LYS A 38 19.43 -10.82 -1.66
CA LYS A 38 18.61 -9.79 -2.31
C LYS A 38 17.17 -10.04 -1.93
N TYR A 39 16.58 -9.11 -1.21
CA TYR A 39 15.15 -9.10 -0.95
C TYR A 39 14.43 -8.34 -2.06
N ARG A 40 13.40 -8.98 -2.63
CA ARG A 40 12.49 -8.37 -3.60
C ARG A 40 11.07 -8.76 -3.24
N TYR A 41 10.21 -7.76 -3.04
CA TYR A 41 8.81 -7.96 -2.74
C TYR A 41 7.98 -6.95 -3.53
N ALA A 42 7.05 -7.44 -4.35
CA ALA A 42 6.10 -6.60 -5.07
C ALA A 42 4.83 -6.44 -4.22
N VAL A 43 4.68 -5.29 -3.58
CA VAL A 43 3.48 -4.95 -2.83
C VAL A 43 2.34 -4.74 -3.82
N LYS A 44 1.28 -5.53 -3.70
CA LYS A 44 0.07 -5.39 -4.50
C LYS A 44 -1.02 -4.76 -3.64
N ALA A 45 -1.61 -3.71 -4.17
CA ALA A 45 -2.77 -3.07 -3.57
C ALA A 45 -3.83 -2.79 -4.64
N MET A 46 -5.08 -2.73 -4.21
CA MET A 46 -6.23 -2.40 -5.05
C MET A 46 -6.95 -1.20 -4.45
N ASP A 47 -7.39 -0.31 -5.32
CA ASP A 47 -8.25 0.80 -4.95
C ASP A 47 -9.67 0.53 -5.48
N PRO A 48 -10.71 0.55 -4.63
CA PRO A 48 -12.08 0.29 -5.07
C PRO A 48 -12.65 1.33 -6.05
N ASP A 49 -12.15 2.57 -6.01
CA ASP A 49 -12.58 3.69 -6.84
C ASP A 49 -11.72 3.83 -8.12
N GLY A 50 -10.61 3.09 -8.18
CA GLY A 50 -9.70 3.05 -9.33
C GLY A 50 -8.63 4.13 -9.28
N ASP A 51 -8.40 4.74 -8.13
CA ASP A 51 -7.43 5.81 -7.93
C ASP A 51 -5.98 5.32 -8.06
N GLN A 52 -5.09 6.24 -8.43
CA GLN A 52 -3.67 5.94 -8.55
C GLN A 52 -3.03 5.81 -7.17
N LEU A 53 -2.45 4.63 -6.90
CA LEU A 53 -1.78 4.35 -5.63
C LEU A 53 -0.32 4.82 -5.59
N LYS A 54 0.08 5.33 -4.42
CA LYS A 54 1.47 5.68 -4.09
C LYS A 54 1.97 4.86 -2.91
N PHE A 55 3.16 4.30 -3.05
CA PHE A 55 3.80 3.44 -2.07
C PHE A 55 4.98 4.16 -1.40
N ARG A 56 5.09 4.09 -0.07
CA ARG A 56 6.23 4.61 0.68
C ARG A 56 6.58 3.71 1.87
N LEU A 57 7.86 3.76 2.25
CA LEU A 57 8.32 3.18 3.51
C LEU A 57 8.16 4.22 4.62
N GLU A 58 7.79 3.76 5.80
CA GLU A 58 7.71 4.57 7.02
C GLU A 58 8.56 3.96 8.14
N GLY A 59 8.64 4.67 9.27
CA GLY A 59 9.34 4.18 10.45
C GLY A 59 10.86 4.08 10.28
N SER A 60 11.46 3.10 10.96
CA SER A 60 12.91 2.87 10.93
C SER A 60 13.29 1.95 9.78
N VAL A 61 13.56 2.54 8.62
CA VAL A 61 13.91 1.83 7.39
C VAL A 61 15.37 1.34 7.44
N PRO A 62 15.64 0.04 7.19
CA PRO A 62 17.00 -0.47 7.10
C PRO A 62 17.84 0.24 6.04
N PRO A 63 19.15 0.46 6.27
CA PRO A 63 20.03 1.04 5.27
C PRO A 63 19.97 0.27 3.95
N GLY A 64 19.76 1.01 2.85
CA GLY A 64 19.69 0.45 1.50
C GLY A 64 18.34 -0.14 1.10
N MET A 65 17.35 -0.20 2.00
CA MET A 65 16.00 -0.65 1.65
C MET A 65 15.23 0.48 0.96
N ARG A 66 14.57 0.18 -0.16
CA ARG A 66 13.88 1.18 -1.00
C ARG A 66 12.61 0.58 -1.59
N ILE A 67 11.55 1.39 -1.68
CA ILE A 67 10.32 1.03 -2.41
C ILE A 67 10.12 1.96 -3.60
N HIS A 68 9.74 1.40 -4.75
CA HIS A 68 9.38 2.20 -5.91
C HIS A 68 7.96 2.79 -5.74
N PRO A 69 7.79 4.12 -5.85
CA PRO A 69 6.58 4.79 -5.38
C PRO A 69 5.32 4.51 -6.20
N THR A 70 5.43 3.95 -7.40
CA THR A 70 4.28 3.64 -8.27
C THR A 70 4.10 2.16 -8.57
N THR A 71 5.14 1.35 -8.42
CA THR A 71 5.06 -0.09 -8.73
C THR A 71 4.99 -0.95 -7.49
N GLY A 72 5.23 -0.37 -6.30
CA GLY A 72 5.27 -1.12 -5.04
C GLY A 72 6.43 -2.10 -4.94
N LEU A 73 7.43 -2.03 -5.84
CA LEU A 73 8.59 -2.91 -5.78
C LEU A 73 9.51 -2.48 -4.64
N LEU A 74 9.54 -3.27 -3.57
CA LEU A 74 10.45 -3.17 -2.44
C LEU A 74 11.70 -3.99 -2.73
N GLU A 75 12.86 -3.34 -2.66
CA GLU A 75 14.18 -3.95 -2.87
C GLU A 75 15.11 -3.66 -1.70
N TRP A 76 15.90 -4.66 -1.32
CA TRP A 76 16.94 -4.51 -0.31
C TRP A 76 18.06 -5.52 -0.54
N ASP A 77 19.27 -5.03 -0.84
CA ASP A 77 20.49 -5.83 -0.90
C ASP A 77 21.21 -5.76 0.47
N PHE A 78 21.51 -6.92 1.06
CA PHE A 78 22.18 -7.00 2.36
C PHE A 78 23.29 -8.07 2.34
N LYS A 79 24.42 -7.75 2.98
CA LYS A 79 25.60 -8.64 3.04
C LYS A 79 25.63 -9.46 4.32
N ASP A 80 25.35 -8.81 5.44
CA ASP A 80 25.43 -9.40 6.76
C ASP A 80 24.04 -9.81 7.26
N THR A 81 24.04 -10.74 8.22
CA THR A 81 22.82 -11.06 8.97
C THR A 81 22.59 -9.97 10.03
N PRO A 82 21.47 -9.21 9.98
CA PRO A 82 21.10 -8.30 11.06
C PRO A 82 21.01 -9.03 12.39
N LYS A 83 21.45 -8.38 13.47
CA LYS A 83 21.39 -8.95 14.82
C LYS A 83 19.95 -9.01 15.37
N GLU A 84 19.12 -8.08 14.92
CA GLU A 84 17.72 -7.95 15.32
C GLU A 84 16.79 -8.21 14.12
N PRO A 85 15.53 -8.61 14.35
CA PRO A 85 14.52 -8.70 13.30
C PRO A 85 14.40 -7.38 12.53
N VAL A 86 14.32 -7.48 11.21
CA VAL A 86 14.17 -6.32 10.33
C VAL A 86 12.69 -5.97 10.26
N LYS A 87 12.35 -4.75 10.66
CA LYS A 87 10.98 -4.21 10.58
C LYS A 87 10.77 -3.50 9.26
N VAL A 88 9.62 -3.71 8.65
CA VAL A 88 9.18 -3.05 7.42
C VAL A 88 7.77 -2.52 7.62
N ASP A 89 7.63 -1.21 7.48
CA ASP A 89 6.35 -0.50 7.51
C ASP A 89 6.11 0.13 6.13
N ILE A 90 5.07 -0.35 5.43
CA ILE A 90 4.68 0.15 4.11
C ILE A 90 3.34 0.86 4.22
N ARG A 91 3.28 2.06 3.66
CA ARG A 91 2.05 2.82 3.46
C ARG A 91 1.69 2.90 1.98
N VAL A 92 0.41 2.70 1.69
CA VAL A 92 -0.21 2.91 0.37
C VAL A 92 -1.28 3.97 0.51
N SER A 93 -1.23 5.00 -0.33
CA SER A 93 -2.22 6.10 -0.34
C SER A 93 -2.79 6.29 -1.74
N ASP A 94 -4.08 6.62 -1.81
CA ASP A 94 -4.80 6.98 -3.03
C ASP A 94 -4.69 8.48 -3.41
N GLY A 95 -4.12 9.32 -2.52
CA GLY A 95 -4.04 10.78 -2.69
C GLY A 95 -5.35 11.53 -2.46
N GLN A 96 -6.44 10.82 -2.17
CA GLN A 96 -7.80 11.31 -1.95
C GLN A 96 -8.22 11.18 -0.46
N GLY A 97 -7.29 10.73 0.38
CA GLY A 97 -7.45 10.64 1.84
C GLY A 97 -7.66 9.21 2.34
N GLY A 98 -7.73 8.21 1.45
CA GLY A 98 -7.70 6.81 1.81
C GLY A 98 -6.27 6.27 1.86
N GLU A 99 -6.04 5.40 2.84
CA GLU A 99 -4.73 4.80 3.08
C GLU A 99 -4.85 3.35 3.56
N ALA A 100 -3.83 2.56 3.23
CA ALA A 100 -3.62 1.22 3.75
C ALA A 100 -2.19 1.07 4.28
N GLN A 101 -2.02 0.19 5.26
CA GLN A 101 -0.72 -0.09 5.87
C GLN A 101 -0.47 -1.59 5.96
N GLN A 102 0.77 -1.99 5.70
CA GLN A 102 1.27 -3.34 5.97
C GLN A 102 2.57 -3.24 6.77
N SER A 103 2.56 -3.82 7.95
CA SER A 103 3.70 -3.88 8.86
C SER A 103 4.06 -5.33 9.13
N TYR A 104 5.34 -5.65 9.02
CA TYR A 104 5.86 -6.98 9.33
C TYR A 104 7.32 -6.92 9.75
N ASP A 105 7.77 -7.99 10.37
CA ASP A 105 9.17 -8.25 10.62
C ASP A 105 9.61 -9.56 9.99
N PHE A 106 10.90 -9.66 9.69
CA PHE A 106 11.51 -10.91 9.26
C PHE A 106 12.88 -11.09 9.90
N VAL A 107 13.22 -12.35 10.13
CA VAL A 107 14.55 -12.76 10.59
C VAL A 107 15.33 -13.24 9.37
N VAL A 108 16.52 -12.67 9.19
CA VAL A 108 17.47 -13.17 8.19
C VAL A 108 18.26 -14.30 8.84
N SER A 109 18.29 -15.48 8.23
CA SER A 109 19.14 -16.57 8.68
C SER A 109 20.54 -16.42 8.10
N GLN A 110 21.56 -16.91 8.79
CA GLN A 110 22.87 -17.10 8.16
C GLN A 110 22.72 -18.11 7.02
N GLY A 111 23.17 -17.76 5.81
CA GLY A 111 23.32 -18.75 4.76
C GLY A 111 24.25 -19.85 5.25
N ARG A 112 23.85 -21.12 5.15
CA ARG A 112 24.81 -22.22 5.35
C ARG A 112 25.88 -22.05 4.29
N GLY A 113 27.08 -21.65 4.71
CA GLY A 113 28.26 -21.71 3.85
C GLY A 113 28.39 -23.14 3.33
N SER A 114 28.34 -23.28 2.01
CA SER A 114 28.83 -24.47 1.31
C SER A 114 30.35 -24.47 1.30
#